data_AF-A0A1H6Y2L9-F1
#
_entry.id   AF-A0A1H6Y2L9-F1
#
_cell.length_a   1.000
_cell.length_b   1.000
_cell.length_c   1.000
_cell.angle_alpha   90.00
_cell.angle_beta   90.00
_cell.angle_gamma   90.00
#
_symmetry.space_group_name_H-M   'P 1'
#
loop_
_entity.id
_entity.type
_entity.pdbx_description
1 polymer ?
#
loop_
_entity_poly.entity_id
_entity_poly.type
_entity_poly.pdbx_seq_one_letter_code
_entity_poly.pdbx_strand_id
1 'polypeptide(L)'
;MATFKSEDFREAVRNILQDYQKEYQSIAQPVVEKIIQDIQTGKSLVKAVSDALSETSFFDANKEATVNAIYLAACAGYGVLPKLVVNSEKIKNTLLSDAWTGDDMPLSKRLHGTTPLMRESIVTTIRKSMLAAQTVKDMAINLYDGYNSGKTVIQQAELPQYLKKIEMYARWAADGDMQMAQTILALSDDIKKKINMGKTPNLRTAYSELVNACKTFSVETINKAVHTALEEKLRYHAERIARTESARAWFDGFIAKNQNDSDVWGYRWVLSSRHALVPFDQCDVCANMNVGFGKGVYPKNKVPSIPRHPHCMCMLQVIYVWEVKADQEFQPKKAREYIDALPEGKQQQLFGKAGVEAYHLGSDWEKILRGWDGFNKPQSRLNKKYFDKHDPHNAGEGDIINLEGVESLESLEQSKKRDHKIFITDIAIDKVGLVEVDGFSEEQKILLQEAHQSVLKTAKDHNKSNEVLGIYKVDFAEHVQVLGSRNSVNPGRNPQAFALVSTSRERELLYIHNHPNTTNLSLADIMTFISYGQIKIMSVVTNQGEIYLLNKTQKYAYNRIRELFSIIYNKYEDEVYTEREAINEFLSVCSEGGVEYGKSK
;
A
#
# COMPACT_ATOMS: atom_id res chain seq x y z
N MET A 1 24.93 -9.16 17.74
CA MET A 1 23.48 -8.94 17.85
C MET A 1 23.14 -7.73 16.99
N ALA A 2 22.47 -7.94 15.86
CA ALA A 2 22.15 -6.86 14.94
C ALA A 2 21.11 -5.92 15.58
N THR A 3 21.47 -4.64 15.68
CA THR A 3 20.60 -3.57 16.15
C THR A 3 19.38 -3.47 15.24
N PHE A 4 18.19 -3.72 15.79
CA PHE A 4 16.91 -3.49 15.12
C PHE A 4 16.81 -1.98 14.80
N LYS A 5 17.03 -1.59 13.55
CA LYS A 5 16.99 -0.19 13.14
C LYS A 5 15.54 0.22 12.89
N SER A 6 15.14 1.34 13.47
CA SER A 6 13.81 1.96 13.30
C SER A 6 13.47 2.35 11.85
N GLU A 7 14.44 2.26 10.94
CA GLU A 7 14.31 2.45 9.49
C GLU A 7 13.51 1.32 8.82
N ASP A 8 13.68 0.06 9.25
CA ASP A 8 13.07 -1.14 8.63
C ASP A 8 11.52 -1.15 8.75
N PHE A 9 10.99 -0.47 9.77
CA PHE A 9 9.56 -0.47 10.09
C PHE A 9 8.76 0.63 9.37
N ARG A 10 9.33 1.85 9.21
CA ARG A 10 8.69 2.93 8.44
C ARG A 10 8.45 2.51 7.00
N GLU A 11 9.31 1.65 6.47
CA GLU A 11 9.17 1.03 5.16
C GLU A 11 8.05 -0.02 5.16
N ALA A 12 7.95 -0.88 6.18
CA ALA A 12 6.93 -1.93 6.20
C ALA A 12 5.48 -1.43 6.08
N VAL A 13 5.03 -0.49 6.93
CA VAL A 13 3.64 0.03 6.83
C VAL A 13 3.47 0.92 5.59
N ARG A 14 4.53 1.59 5.14
CA ARG A 14 4.49 2.36 3.89
C ARG A 14 4.30 1.44 2.68
N ASN A 15 5.04 0.34 2.62
CA ASN A 15 4.97 -0.65 1.55
C ASN A 15 3.58 -1.30 1.55
N ILE A 16 3.05 -1.67 2.72
CA ILE A 16 1.67 -2.18 2.85
C ILE A 16 0.64 -1.18 2.27
N LEU A 17 0.80 0.11 2.54
CA LEU A 17 -0.10 1.14 2.01
C LEU A 17 0.10 1.43 0.53
N GLN A 18 1.32 1.28 0.00
CA GLN A 18 1.60 1.37 -1.44
C GLN A 18 1.00 0.18 -2.19
N ASP A 19 1.12 -1.02 -1.63
CA ASP A 19 0.52 -2.24 -2.18
C ASP A 19 -1.01 -2.14 -2.17
N TYR A 20 -1.60 -1.68 -1.06
CA TYR A 20 -3.03 -1.39 -0.98
C TYR A 20 -3.47 -0.37 -2.04
N GLN A 21 -2.66 0.66 -2.31
CA GLN A 21 -3.00 1.68 -3.32
C GLN A 21 -3.05 1.08 -4.73
N LYS A 22 -2.08 0.23 -5.07
CA LYS A 22 -2.04 -0.51 -6.34
C LYS A 22 -3.24 -1.46 -6.46
N GLU A 23 -3.56 -2.17 -5.39
CA GLU A 23 -4.71 -3.09 -5.31
C GLU A 23 -6.03 -2.33 -5.46
N TYR A 24 -6.19 -1.20 -4.76
CA TYR A 24 -7.37 -0.33 -4.89
C TYR A 24 -7.57 0.18 -6.31
N GLN A 25 -6.49 0.58 -7.00
CA GLN A 25 -6.54 0.98 -8.41
C GLN A 25 -7.06 -0.15 -9.30
N SER A 26 -6.53 -1.35 -9.11
CA SER A 26 -6.97 -2.53 -9.86
C SER A 26 -8.43 -2.88 -9.61
N ILE A 27 -8.91 -2.73 -8.36
CA ILE A 27 -10.31 -2.98 -7.99
C ILE A 27 -11.24 -1.89 -8.53
N ALA A 28 -10.80 -0.64 -8.57
CA ALA A 28 -11.59 0.49 -9.05
C ALA A 28 -11.72 0.53 -10.59
N GLN A 29 -10.71 0.05 -11.31
CA GLN A 29 -10.65 0.13 -12.77
C GLN A 29 -11.88 -0.47 -13.49
N PRO A 30 -12.37 -1.68 -13.16
CA PRO A 30 -13.58 -2.23 -13.77
C PRO A 30 -14.83 -1.37 -13.54
N VAL A 31 -14.92 -0.68 -12.40
CA VAL A 31 -16.02 0.25 -12.11
C VAL A 31 -15.95 1.45 -13.03
N VAL A 32 -14.75 2.02 -13.22
CA VAL A 32 -14.51 3.17 -14.09
C VAL A 32 -14.83 2.82 -15.54
N GLU A 33 -14.33 1.68 -16.04
CA GLU A 33 -14.59 1.20 -17.39
C GLU A 33 -16.09 1.02 -17.65
N LYS A 34 -16.82 0.47 -16.67
CA LYS A 34 -18.27 0.27 -16.75
C LYS A 34 -19.04 1.59 -16.73
N ILE A 35 -18.64 2.54 -15.90
CA ILE A 35 -19.22 3.89 -15.88
C ILE A 35 -19.05 4.57 -17.25
N ILE A 36 -17.84 4.49 -17.83
CA ILE A 36 -17.54 5.07 -19.15
C ILE A 36 -18.44 4.44 -20.22
N GLN A 37 -18.54 3.11 -20.25
CA GLN A 37 -19.39 2.40 -21.19
C GLN A 37 -20.87 2.82 -21.06
N ASP A 38 -21.37 2.87 -19.83
CA ASP A 38 -22.76 3.21 -19.57
C ASP A 38 -23.08 4.66 -19.97
N ILE A 39 -22.17 5.60 -19.74
CA ILE A 39 -22.32 7.00 -20.19
C ILE A 39 -22.29 7.10 -21.72
N GLN A 40 -21.39 6.38 -22.39
CA GLN A 40 -21.31 6.35 -23.86
C GLN A 40 -22.60 5.83 -24.50
N THR A 41 -23.32 4.94 -23.82
CA THR A 41 -24.64 4.44 -24.25
C THR A 41 -25.81 5.38 -23.89
N GLY A 42 -25.52 6.57 -23.35
CA GLY A 42 -26.52 7.60 -23.04
C GLY A 42 -27.15 7.47 -21.66
N LYS A 43 -26.67 6.59 -20.77
CA LYS A 43 -27.13 6.57 -19.37
C LYS A 43 -26.69 7.84 -18.64
N SER A 44 -27.53 8.31 -17.71
CA SER A 44 -27.11 9.39 -16.81
C SER A 44 -26.00 8.91 -15.88
N LEU A 45 -25.08 9.80 -15.51
CA LEU A 45 -23.97 9.48 -14.60
C LEU A 45 -24.42 8.76 -13.33
N VAL A 46 -25.52 9.24 -12.76
CA VAL A 46 -26.18 8.65 -11.59
C VAL A 46 -26.49 7.17 -11.79
N LYS A 47 -27.06 6.82 -12.95
CA LYS A 47 -27.46 5.45 -13.25
C LYS A 47 -26.24 4.61 -13.62
N ALA A 48 -25.30 5.16 -14.38
CA ALA A 48 -24.03 4.51 -14.71
C ALA A 48 -23.22 4.14 -13.46
N VAL A 49 -23.10 5.07 -12.50
CA VAL A 49 -22.41 4.83 -11.23
C VAL A 49 -23.13 3.78 -10.38
N SER A 50 -24.46 3.88 -10.28
CA SER A 50 -25.25 2.90 -9.52
C SER A 50 -25.17 1.50 -10.12
N ASP A 51 -25.27 1.38 -11.45
CA ASP A 51 -25.22 0.11 -12.17
C ASP A 51 -23.81 -0.49 -12.04
N ALA A 52 -22.76 0.29 -12.35
CA ALA A 52 -21.37 -0.14 -12.23
C ALA A 52 -21.00 -0.61 -10.82
N LEU A 53 -21.40 0.12 -9.77
CA LEU A 53 -21.13 -0.28 -8.39
C LEU A 53 -21.92 -1.52 -7.94
N SER A 54 -23.00 -1.88 -8.65
CA SER A 54 -23.80 -3.06 -8.33
C SER A 54 -23.49 -4.30 -9.15
N GLU A 55 -23.00 -4.09 -10.37
CA GLU A 55 -22.61 -5.14 -11.30
C GLU A 55 -21.14 -5.56 -11.10
N THR A 56 -20.37 -4.76 -10.35
CA THR A 56 -18.98 -5.07 -9.97
C THR A 56 -18.90 -5.57 -8.52
N SER A 57 -17.89 -6.40 -8.23
CA SER A 57 -17.55 -6.82 -6.86
C SER A 57 -16.72 -5.77 -6.08
N PHE A 58 -16.78 -4.49 -6.48
CA PHE A 58 -15.92 -3.43 -5.98
C PHE A 58 -15.91 -3.33 -4.45
N PHE A 59 -17.08 -3.36 -3.82
CA PHE A 59 -17.18 -3.19 -2.37
C PHE A 59 -16.57 -4.36 -1.60
N ASP A 60 -16.83 -5.59 -2.04
CA ASP A 60 -16.31 -6.78 -1.38
C ASP A 60 -14.79 -6.88 -1.56
N ALA A 61 -14.30 -6.63 -2.77
CA ALA A 61 -12.87 -6.62 -3.06
C ALA A 61 -12.13 -5.49 -2.31
N ASN A 62 -12.68 -4.27 -2.29
CA ASN A 62 -12.07 -3.15 -1.57
C ASN A 62 -12.08 -3.38 -0.05
N LYS A 63 -13.14 -3.99 0.47
CA LYS A 63 -13.21 -4.39 1.89
C LYS A 63 -12.12 -5.42 2.20
N GLU A 64 -11.94 -6.44 1.36
CA GLU A 64 -10.92 -7.46 1.55
C GLU A 64 -9.50 -6.88 1.51
N ALA A 65 -9.20 -6.03 0.52
CA ALA A 65 -7.92 -5.32 0.40
C ALA A 65 -7.64 -4.46 1.65
N THR A 66 -8.65 -3.74 2.13
CA THR A 66 -8.55 -2.93 3.35
C THR A 66 -8.27 -3.79 4.58
N VAL A 67 -8.99 -4.90 4.74
CA VAL A 67 -8.81 -5.85 5.85
C VAL A 67 -7.41 -6.47 5.82
N ASN A 68 -6.92 -6.82 4.63
CA ASN A 68 -5.59 -7.38 4.47
C ASN A 68 -4.50 -6.38 4.86
N ALA A 69 -4.58 -5.11 4.40
CA ALA A 69 -3.64 -4.07 4.78
C ALA A 69 -3.57 -3.86 6.30
N ILE A 70 -4.73 -3.83 6.96
CA ILE A 70 -4.86 -3.71 8.41
C ILE A 70 -4.23 -4.92 9.12
N TYR A 71 -4.50 -6.14 8.64
CA TYR A 71 -3.93 -7.36 9.19
C TYR A 71 -2.40 -7.42 9.08
N LEU A 72 -1.86 -7.06 7.91
CA LEU A 72 -0.41 -6.99 7.67
C LEU A 72 0.25 -5.97 8.60
N ALA A 73 -0.40 -4.83 8.83
CA ALA A 73 0.08 -3.81 9.74
C ALA A 73 0.10 -4.31 11.20
N ALA A 74 -0.92 -5.07 11.64
CA ALA A 74 -0.92 -5.73 12.95
C ALA A 74 0.22 -6.73 13.13
N CYS A 75 0.48 -7.56 12.11
CA CYS A 75 1.59 -8.50 12.11
C CYS A 75 2.94 -7.77 12.21
N ALA A 76 3.10 -6.68 11.46
CA ALA A 76 4.28 -5.82 11.52
C ALA A 76 4.44 -5.16 12.91
N GLY A 77 3.33 -4.77 13.55
CA GLY A 77 3.27 -4.25 14.92
C GLY A 77 3.83 -5.23 15.93
N TYR A 78 3.35 -6.46 15.82
CA TYR A 78 3.82 -7.55 16.65
C TYR A 78 5.24 -8.01 16.26
N GLY A 79 5.71 -7.71 15.05
CA GLY A 79 6.99 -8.20 14.54
C GLY A 79 6.96 -9.71 14.27
N VAL A 80 5.85 -10.21 13.74
CA VAL A 80 5.70 -11.57 13.23
C VAL A 80 5.44 -11.53 11.73
N LEU A 81 5.98 -12.52 11.01
CA LEU A 81 5.65 -12.66 9.59
C LEU A 81 4.20 -13.14 9.45
N PRO A 82 3.37 -12.52 8.61
CA PRO A 82 1.95 -12.87 8.46
C PRO A 82 1.70 -14.36 8.19
N LYS A 83 2.62 -15.04 7.49
CA LYS A 83 2.58 -16.48 7.20
C LYS A 83 2.75 -17.40 8.42
N LEU A 84 3.21 -16.87 9.55
CA LEU A 84 3.45 -17.61 10.79
C LEU A 84 2.30 -17.46 11.78
N VAL A 85 1.30 -16.65 11.45
CA VAL A 85 0.14 -16.39 12.31
C VAL A 85 -0.94 -17.42 12.00
N VAL A 86 -1.24 -18.27 12.98
CA VAL A 86 -2.23 -19.36 12.85
C VAL A 86 -3.66 -18.82 12.89
N ASN A 87 -3.90 -17.78 13.70
CA ASN A 87 -5.23 -17.22 13.95
C ASN A 87 -5.50 -15.94 13.14
N SER A 88 -5.13 -15.92 11.85
CA SER A 88 -5.26 -14.73 11.00
C SER A 88 -6.70 -14.20 10.94
N GLU A 89 -7.68 -15.10 10.85
CA GLU A 89 -9.11 -14.74 10.84
C GLU A 89 -9.57 -14.17 12.18
N LYS A 90 -9.02 -14.64 13.31
CA LYS A 90 -9.35 -14.05 14.61
C LYS A 90 -8.86 -12.61 14.71
N ILE A 91 -7.64 -12.34 14.23
CA ILE A 91 -7.08 -11.00 14.19
C ILE A 91 -7.92 -10.08 13.29
N LYS A 92 -8.21 -10.51 12.05
CA LYS A 92 -9.04 -9.75 11.12
C LYS A 92 -10.42 -9.44 11.72
N ASN A 93 -11.08 -10.45 12.29
CA ASN A 93 -12.41 -10.29 12.88
C ASN A 93 -12.41 -9.36 14.09
N THR A 94 -11.41 -9.44 14.97
CA THR A 94 -11.28 -8.54 16.13
C THR A 94 -11.03 -7.08 15.69
N LEU A 95 -10.16 -6.86 14.70
CA LEU A 95 -9.91 -5.52 14.18
C LEU A 95 -11.15 -4.93 13.48
N LEU A 96 -12.05 -5.78 12.98
CA LEU A 96 -13.32 -5.41 12.38
C LEU A 96 -14.46 -5.22 13.39
N SER A 97 -14.50 -5.98 14.49
CA SER A 97 -15.64 -5.98 15.42
C SER A 97 -15.64 -4.83 16.42
N ASP A 98 -14.46 -4.32 16.77
CA ASP A 98 -14.33 -3.41 17.90
C ASP A 98 -14.43 -1.94 17.46
N ALA A 99 -15.28 -1.19 18.16
CA ALA A 99 -15.45 0.25 17.97
C ALA A 99 -14.28 1.03 18.60
N TRP A 100 -13.93 2.18 18.02
CA TRP A 100 -12.70 2.88 18.41
C TRP A 100 -12.77 4.42 18.47
N THR A 101 -13.93 5.02 18.22
CA THR A 101 -14.13 6.49 18.30
C THR A 101 -15.13 6.78 19.40
N GLY A 102 -15.19 8.01 19.91
CA GLY A 102 -16.21 8.43 20.90
C GLY A 102 -17.66 8.36 20.41
N ASP A 103 -17.90 7.72 19.26
CA ASP A 103 -19.20 7.39 18.68
C ASP A 103 -19.56 5.89 18.75
N ASP A 104 -18.70 5.06 19.38
CA ASP A 104 -18.89 3.63 19.65
C ASP A 104 -19.27 2.75 18.43
N MET A 105 -18.90 3.17 17.20
CA MET A 105 -19.22 2.42 15.99
C MET A 105 -18.12 1.42 15.56
N PRO A 106 -18.43 0.11 15.44
CA PRO A 106 -17.51 -0.92 14.91
C PRO A 106 -16.99 -0.63 13.50
N LEU A 107 -15.74 -0.98 13.22
CA LEU A 107 -15.16 -0.84 11.87
C LEU A 107 -15.93 -1.66 10.82
N SER A 108 -16.43 -2.84 11.20
CA SER A 108 -17.31 -3.68 10.39
C SER A 108 -18.56 -2.93 9.97
N LYS A 109 -19.17 -2.11 10.85
CA LYS A 109 -20.33 -1.26 10.52
C LYS A 109 -19.94 -0.04 9.69
N ARG A 110 -18.71 0.47 9.80
CA ARG A 110 -18.15 1.49 8.88
C ARG A 110 -17.88 0.92 7.49
N LEU A 111 -17.59 -0.38 7.39
CA LEU A 111 -17.34 -1.11 6.14
C LEU A 111 -18.59 -1.83 5.56
N HIS A 112 -19.62 -2.13 6.37
CA HIS A 112 -20.87 -2.82 5.98
C HIS A 112 -22.13 -1.96 6.01
N GLY A 113 -22.16 -0.90 6.83
CA GLY A 113 -23.19 0.16 6.72
C GLY A 113 -23.10 0.93 5.39
N THR A 114 -22.14 0.53 4.56
CA THR A 114 -21.77 1.08 3.26
C THR A 114 -22.14 0.18 2.07
N THR A 115 -22.88 -0.92 2.21
CA THR A 115 -23.24 -1.76 1.04
C THR A 115 -24.70 -1.59 0.60
N PRO A 116 -25.73 -1.85 1.43
CA PRO A 116 -27.12 -1.59 1.05
C PRO A 116 -27.54 -0.15 1.33
N LEU A 117 -27.14 0.40 2.49
CA LEU A 117 -27.43 1.77 2.90
C LEU A 117 -26.60 2.81 2.12
N MET A 118 -25.43 2.47 1.57
CA MET A 118 -24.70 3.39 0.67
C MET A 118 -25.32 3.36 -0.72
N ARG A 119 -25.75 2.19 -1.20
CA ARG A 119 -26.53 2.08 -2.45
C ARG A 119 -27.85 2.83 -2.32
N GLU A 120 -28.59 2.61 -1.24
CA GLU A 120 -29.87 3.26 -0.96
C GLU A 120 -29.69 4.73 -0.57
N SER A 121 -28.62 5.13 0.13
CA SER A 121 -28.32 6.55 0.43
C SER A 121 -27.75 7.29 -0.77
N ILE A 122 -26.92 6.70 -1.61
CA ILE A 122 -26.49 7.31 -2.88
C ILE A 122 -27.74 7.53 -3.73
N VAL A 123 -28.61 6.52 -3.88
CA VAL A 123 -29.87 6.63 -4.64
C VAL A 123 -30.90 7.57 -3.99
N THR A 124 -31.06 7.55 -2.66
CA THR A 124 -32.03 8.36 -1.90
C THR A 124 -31.56 9.80 -1.74
N THR A 125 -30.27 10.05 -1.57
CA THR A 125 -29.68 11.40 -1.59
C THR A 125 -29.72 11.97 -2.99
N ILE A 126 -29.48 11.16 -4.03
CA ILE A 126 -29.73 11.57 -5.42
C ILE A 126 -31.20 11.98 -5.64
N ARG A 127 -32.17 11.21 -5.13
CA ARG A 127 -33.61 11.56 -5.13
C ARG A 127 -33.95 12.79 -4.29
N LYS A 128 -33.48 12.89 -3.05
CA LYS A 128 -33.74 14.01 -2.12
C LYS A 128 -33.10 15.31 -2.61
N SER A 129 -31.90 15.27 -3.18
CA SER A 129 -31.24 16.43 -3.77
C SER A 129 -31.82 16.85 -5.14
N MET A 130 -32.56 15.98 -5.82
CA MET A 130 -33.41 16.39 -6.95
C MET A 130 -34.67 17.14 -6.48
N LEU A 131 -35.09 16.94 -5.23
CA LEU A 131 -36.29 17.55 -4.64
C LEU A 131 -35.98 18.78 -3.75
N ALA A 132 -34.78 18.91 -3.18
CA ALA A 132 -34.43 19.95 -2.20
C ALA A 132 -33.43 20.99 -2.77
N ALA A 133 -33.97 22.03 -3.40
CA ALA A 133 -33.24 23.20 -3.92
C ALA A 133 -32.94 24.31 -2.88
N GLN A 134 -32.87 24.01 -1.58
CA GLN A 134 -32.67 24.98 -0.49
C GLN A 134 -31.87 24.29 0.64
N THR A 135 -30.80 24.77 1.29
CA THR A 135 -30.00 26.01 1.31
C THR A 135 -28.59 25.66 1.80
N VAL A 136 -27.54 26.23 1.18
CA VAL A 136 -26.11 25.83 1.29
C VAL A 136 -25.43 26.16 2.63
N LYS A 137 -26.07 26.97 3.48
CA LYS A 137 -25.46 27.56 4.69
C LYS A 137 -25.33 26.56 5.86
N ASP A 138 -26.31 25.69 6.05
CA ASP A 138 -26.32 24.75 7.18
C ASP A 138 -25.38 23.55 6.96
N MET A 139 -25.05 23.28 5.70
CA MET A 139 -24.12 22.22 5.29
C MET A 139 -22.65 22.61 5.53
N ALA A 140 -22.33 23.90 5.40
CA ALA A 140 -20.97 24.43 5.57
C ALA A 140 -20.51 24.43 7.05
N ILE A 141 -21.44 24.59 7.99
CA ILE A 141 -21.16 24.58 9.43
C ILE A 141 -20.83 23.15 9.92
N ASN A 142 -21.47 22.13 9.36
CA ASN A 142 -21.26 20.74 9.73
C ASN A 142 -19.96 20.12 9.15
N LEU A 143 -19.35 20.76 8.15
CA LEU A 143 -18.13 20.26 7.51
C LEU A 143 -16.84 20.57 8.29
N TYR A 144 -16.89 21.54 9.22
CA TYR A 144 -15.70 22.16 9.82
C TYR A 144 -15.34 21.66 11.23
N ASP A 145 -16.21 20.89 11.91
CA ASP A 145 -16.07 20.60 13.35
C ASP A 145 -15.79 19.13 13.73
N GLY A 146 -15.21 18.38 12.79
CA GLY A 146 -15.06 16.92 12.86
C GLY A 146 -14.01 16.35 13.84
N TYR A 147 -13.63 17.09 14.89
CA TYR A 147 -12.71 16.57 15.91
C TYR A 147 -13.16 16.79 17.37
N ASN A 148 -14.29 17.48 17.63
CA ASN A 148 -14.78 17.67 19.00
C ASN A 148 -16.31 17.54 19.20
N SER A 149 -17.09 17.12 18.21
CA SER A 149 -18.49 16.73 18.44
C SER A 149 -18.65 15.22 18.30
N GLY A 150 -18.82 14.53 19.43
CA GLY A 150 -19.09 13.09 19.52
C GLY A 150 -20.44 12.65 18.94
N LYS A 151 -20.91 13.22 17.81
CA LYS A 151 -22.20 12.89 17.20
C LYS A 151 -22.28 12.90 15.68
N THR A 152 -21.19 13.09 14.93
CA THR A 152 -21.31 13.16 13.46
C THR A 152 -20.30 12.26 12.77
N VAL A 153 -20.73 11.00 12.62
CA VAL A 153 -20.51 10.05 11.52
C VAL A 153 -19.55 10.56 10.44
N ILE A 154 -18.56 9.75 10.05
CA ILE A 154 -17.84 9.89 8.77
C ILE A 154 -18.91 10.20 7.72
N GLN A 155 -19.00 11.45 7.26
CA GLN A 155 -20.07 11.87 6.37
C GLN A 155 -20.10 10.86 5.22
N GLN A 156 -21.21 10.12 5.18
CA GLN A 156 -21.54 9.15 4.13
C GLN A 156 -21.17 9.81 2.81
N ALA A 157 -20.52 9.06 1.91
CA ALA A 157 -19.97 9.60 0.68
C ALA A 157 -21.07 10.25 -0.18
N GLU A 158 -21.36 11.52 0.10
CA GLU A 158 -22.11 12.39 -0.75
C GLU A 158 -21.22 12.74 -1.94
N LEU A 159 -21.79 12.68 -3.14
CA LEU A 159 -21.31 13.51 -4.23
C LEU A 159 -21.15 14.93 -3.67
N PRO A 160 -19.96 15.52 -3.74
CA PRO A 160 -19.79 16.87 -3.22
C PRO A 160 -20.72 17.77 -4.03
N GLN A 161 -21.68 18.42 -3.38
CA GLN A 161 -22.81 19.11 -4.02
C GLN A 161 -22.39 20.08 -5.15
N TYR A 162 -21.16 20.59 -5.08
CA TYR A 162 -20.55 21.44 -6.09
C TYR A 162 -20.16 20.72 -7.40
N LEU A 163 -19.66 19.47 -7.37
CA LEU A 163 -19.29 18.72 -8.59
C LEU A 163 -20.52 18.39 -9.44
N LYS A 164 -21.63 18.03 -8.78
CA LYS A 164 -22.90 17.76 -9.43
C LYS A 164 -23.53 19.01 -10.06
N LYS A 165 -23.36 20.17 -9.41
CA LYS A 165 -23.81 21.45 -9.98
C LYS A 165 -23.03 21.79 -11.25
N ILE A 166 -21.71 21.58 -11.25
CA ILE A 166 -20.87 21.81 -12.43
C ILE A 166 -21.30 20.92 -13.60
N GLU A 167 -21.51 19.62 -13.37
CA GLU A 167 -22.01 18.68 -14.39
C GLU A 167 -23.39 19.09 -14.93
N MET A 168 -24.34 19.40 -14.04
CA MET A 168 -25.70 19.75 -14.42
C MET A 168 -25.75 21.04 -15.25
N TYR A 169 -24.98 22.05 -14.85
CA TYR A 169 -24.92 23.33 -15.54
C TYR A 169 -24.11 23.30 -16.83
N ALA A 170 -23.23 22.31 -17.02
CA ALA A 170 -22.38 22.19 -18.21
C ALA A 170 -23.18 22.12 -19.51
N ARG A 171 -24.33 21.44 -19.51
CA ARG A 171 -25.19 21.31 -20.70
C ARG A 171 -25.75 22.65 -21.14
N TRP A 172 -26.34 23.41 -20.22
CA TRP A 172 -26.89 24.73 -20.52
C TRP A 172 -25.81 25.76 -20.86
N ALA A 173 -24.64 25.69 -20.20
CA ALA A 173 -23.50 26.54 -20.54
C ALA A 173 -22.97 26.26 -21.96
N ALA A 174 -22.95 25.00 -22.39
CA ALA A 174 -22.57 24.61 -23.75
C ALA A 174 -23.59 25.08 -24.81
N ASP A 175 -24.87 25.15 -24.45
CA ASP A 175 -25.95 25.70 -25.28
C ASP A 175 -25.97 27.24 -25.31
N GLY A 176 -25.00 27.90 -24.65
CA GLY A 176 -24.83 29.36 -24.68
C GLY A 176 -25.45 30.13 -23.50
N ASP A 177 -25.92 29.44 -22.45
CA ASP A 177 -26.45 30.09 -21.24
C ASP A 177 -25.32 30.73 -20.42
N MET A 178 -25.18 32.04 -20.59
CA MET A 178 -24.19 32.88 -19.90
C MET A 178 -24.33 32.87 -18.38
N GLN A 179 -25.54 32.70 -17.84
CA GLN A 179 -25.78 32.70 -16.40
C GLN A 179 -25.31 31.38 -15.77
N MET A 180 -25.50 30.27 -16.47
CA MET A 180 -24.99 28.96 -16.07
C MET A 180 -23.47 28.87 -16.22
N ALA A 181 -22.92 29.43 -17.30
CA ALA A 181 -21.47 29.55 -17.49
C ALA A 181 -20.80 30.32 -16.34
N GLN A 182 -21.39 31.45 -15.92
CA GLN A 182 -20.86 32.25 -14.82
C GLN A 182 -21.00 31.54 -13.45
N THR A 183 -22.05 30.73 -13.28
CA THR A 183 -22.23 29.89 -12.08
C THR A 183 -21.16 28.79 -12.00
N ILE A 184 -20.82 28.15 -13.12
CA ILE A 184 -19.72 27.17 -13.20
C ILE A 184 -18.38 27.81 -12.82
N LEU A 185 -18.10 29.00 -13.35
CA LEU A 185 -16.86 29.73 -13.02
C LEU A 185 -16.78 30.08 -11.53
N ALA A 186 -17.87 30.58 -10.93
CA ALA A 186 -17.92 30.88 -9.50
C ALA A 186 -17.70 29.64 -8.61
N LEU A 187 -18.26 28.49 -8.99
CA LEU A 187 -18.02 27.21 -8.32
C LEU A 187 -16.56 26.76 -8.50
N SER A 188 -15.97 26.96 -9.68
CA SER A 188 -14.58 26.63 -9.96
C SER A 188 -13.59 27.48 -9.14
N ASP A 189 -13.91 28.74 -8.87
CA ASP A 189 -13.10 29.62 -8.02
C ASP A 189 -13.15 29.22 -6.53
N ASP A 190 -14.31 28.77 -6.04
CA ASP A 190 -14.45 28.21 -4.70
C ASP A 190 -13.66 26.90 -4.55
N ILE A 191 -13.68 26.05 -5.60
CA ILE A 191 -12.83 24.85 -5.68
C ILE A 191 -11.35 25.23 -5.63
N LYS A 192 -10.92 26.21 -6.43
CA LYS A 192 -9.54 26.68 -6.49
C LYS A 192 -9.05 27.22 -5.13
N LYS A 193 -9.90 27.94 -4.38
CA LYS A 193 -9.59 28.38 -3.02
C LYS A 193 -9.39 27.20 -2.06
N LYS A 194 -10.20 26.14 -2.19
CA LYS A 194 -10.12 24.92 -1.37
C LYS A 194 -8.93 24.00 -1.72
N ILE A 195 -8.42 24.03 -2.96
CA ILE A 195 -7.21 23.30 -3.39
C ILE A 195 -5.97 23.76 -2.61
N ASN A 196 -5.88 25.05 -2.29
CA ASN A 196 -4.71 25.65 -1.62
C ASN A 196 -4.61 25.33 -0.12
N MET A 197 -5.62 24.70 0.49
CA MET A 197 -5.69 24.44 1.94
C MET A 197 -5.28 23.01 2.34
N GLY A 198 -4.53 22.29 1.50
CA GLY A 198 -3.86 21.04 1.87
C GLY A 198 -4.64 19.79 1.51
N LYS A 199 -4.36 19.23 0.33
CA LYS A 199 -4.69 17.86 -0.06
C LYS A 199 -3.58 17.25 -0.91
N THR A 200 -3.62 15.94 -1.19
CA THR A 200 -2.57 15.21 -1.90
C THR A 200 -2.28 15.79 -3.30
N PRO A 201 -1.05 15.63 -3.84
CA PRO A 201 -0.69 16.12 -5.18
C PRO A 201 -1.64 15.67 -6.30
N ASN A 202 -2.05 14.40 -6.29
CA ASN A 202 -2.95 13.84 -7.31
C ASN A 202 -4.35 14.47 -7.23
N LEU A 203 -4.90 14.63 -6.03
CA LEU A 203 -6.19 15.29 -5.82
C LEU A 203 -6.13 16.77 -6.20
N ARG A 204 -5.00 17.45 -5.97
CA ARG A 204 -4.80 18.84 -6.43
C ARG A 204 -4.75 18.92 -7.95
N THR A 205 -4.11 17.96 -8.61
CA THR A 205 -4.00 17.89 -10.07
C THR A 205 -5.37 17.68 -10.70
N ALA A 206 -6.11 16.65 -10.28
CA ALA A 206 -7.46 16.36 -10.76
C ALA A 206 -8.43 17.55 -10.55
N TYR A 207 -8.31 18.25 -9.41
CA TYR A 207 -9.13 19.43 -9.16
C TYR A 207 -8.69 20.65 -9.99
N SER A 208 -7.41 20.76 -10.31
CA SER A 208 -6.89 21.82 -11.20
C SER A 208 -7.32 21.58 -12.64
N GLU A 209 -7.31 20.33 -13.10
CA GLU A 209 -7.86 19.92 -14.38
C GLU A 209 -9.35 20.21 -14.47
N LEU A 210 -10.11 19.92 -13.41
CA LEU A 210 -11.53 20.30 -13.33
C LEU A 210 -11.74 21.81 -13.47
N VAL A 211 -10.95 22.63 -12.77
CA VAL A 211 -11.03 24.09 -12.89
C VAL A 211 -10.71 24.56 -14.31
N ASN A 212 -9.77 23.90 -15.00
CA ASN A 212 -9.46 24.22 -16.39
C ASN A 212 -10.56 23.76 -17.35
N ALA A 213 -11.12 22.58 -17.15
CA ALA A 213 -12.24 22.05 -17.93
C ALA A 213 -13.48 22.96 -17.83
N CYS A 214 -13.77 23.49 -16.65
CA CYS A 214 -14.87 24.44 -16.42
C CYS A 214 -14.80 25.70 -17.30
N LYS A 215 -13.60 26.10 -17.77
CA LYS A 215 -13.41 27.27 -18.64
C LYS A 215 -13.70 26.97 -20.11
N THR A 216 -13.74 25.69 -20.49
CA THR A 216 -13.97 25.27 -21.88
C THR A 216 -15.44 25.23 -22.25
N PHE A 217 -16.33 25.17 -21.25
CA PHE A 217 -17.78 24.97 -21.41
C PHE A 217 -18.16 23.76 -22.30
N SER A 218 -17.22 22.85 -22.53
CA SER A 218 -17.45 21.60 -23.25
C SER A 218 -18.03 20.59 -22.27
N VAL A 219 -19.25 20.12 -22.54
CA VAL A 219 -19.93 19.10 -21.72
C VAL A 219 -19.05 17.86 -21.55
N GLU A 220 -18.43 17.40 -22.63
CA GLU A 220 -17.56 16.22 -22.62
C GLU A 220 -16.31 16.44 -21.76
N THR A 221 -15.65 17.60 -21.91
CA THR A 221 -14.43 17.94 -21.16
C THR A 221 -14.72 18.14 -19.68
N ILE A 222 -15.83 18.80 -19.34
CA ILE A 222 -16.28 19.02 -17.97
C ILE A 222 -16.65 17.69 -17.31
N ASN A 223 -17.40 16.83 -18.00
CA ASN A 223 -17.77 15.52 -17.45
C ASN A 223 -16.52 14.68 -17.15
N LYS A 224 -15.59 14.57 -18.10
CA LYS A 224 -14.33 13.84 -17.89
C LYS A 224 -13.54 14.35 -16.68
N ALA A 225 -13.46 15.67 -16.50
CA ALA A 225 -12.74 16.25 -15.38
C ALA A 225 -13.50 16.12 -14.04
N VAL A 226 -14.83 16.18 -14.06
CA VAL A 226 -15.68 15.87 -12.88
C VAL A 226 -15.48 14.41 -12.44
N HIS A 227 -15.38 13.48 -13.39
CA HIS A 227 -15.11 12.06 -13.11
C HIS A 227 -13.74 11.88 -12.45
N THR A 228 -12.69 12.43 -13.07
CA THR A 228 -11.32 12.36 -12.53
C THR A 228 -11.24 12.93 -11.11
N ALA A 229 -11.90 14.07 -10.87
CA ALA A 229 -11.96 14.68 -9.54
C ALA A 229 -12.78 13.87 -8.52
N LEU A 230 -13.80 13.13 -8.96
CA LEU A 230 -14.60 12.27 -8.11
C LEU A 230 -13.83 11.01 -7.72
N GLU A 231 -13.20 10.34 -8.68
CA GLU A 231 -12.37 9.15 -8.49
C GLU A 231 -11.22 9.44 -7.52
N GLU A 232 -10.49 10.53 -7.74
CA GLU A 232 -9.38 10.90 -6.86
C GLU A 232 -9.86 11.28 -5.46
N LYS A 233 -11.08 11.83 -5.33
CA LYS A 233 -11.67 12.10 -4.01
C LYS A 233 -12.04 10.80 -3.28
N LEU A 234 -12.65 9.85 -3.98
CA LEU A 234 -13.01 8.55 -3.42
C LEU A 234 -11.75 7.76 -3.03
N ARG A 235 -10.73 7.74 -3.90
CA ARG A 235 -9.40 7.19 -3.62
C ARG A 235 -8.81 7.82 -2.36
N TYR A 236 -8.79 9.14 -2.26
CA TYR A 236 -8.29 9.85 -1.08
C TYR A 236 -9.01 9.44 0.21
N HIS A 237 -10.33 9.24 0.17
CA HIS A 237 -11.11 8.76 1.32
C HIS A 237 -10.79 7.30 1.68
N ALA A 238 -10.67 6.42 0.69
CA ALA A 238 -10.30 5.02 0.90
C ALA A 238 -8.88 4.88 1.48
N GLU A 239 -7.90 5.57 0.89
CA GLU A 239 -6.52 5.63 1.39
C GLU A 239 -6.45 6.20 2.81
N ARG A 240 -7.27 7.21 3.13
CA ARG A 240 -7.34 7.77 4.47
C ARG A 240 -7.78 6.72 5.49
N ILE A 241 -8.81 5.94 5.17
CA ILE A 241 -9.32 4.88 6.04
C ILE A 241 -8.25 3.81 6.19
N ALA A 242 -7.73 3.27 5.09
CA ALA A 242 -6.70 2.24 5.11
C ALA A 242 -5.45 2.67 5.89
N ARG A 243 -4.98 3.91 5.69
CA ARG A 243 -3.83 4.47 6.42
C ARG A 243 -4.08 4.57 7.92
N THR A 244 -5.24 5.10 8.30
CA THR A 244 -5.59 5.32 9.71
C THR A 244 -5.75 3.98 10.44
N GLU A 245 -6.46 3.03 9.81
CA GLU A 245 -6.71 1.71 10.41
C GLU A 245 -5.46 0.83 10.40
N SER A 246 -4.60 0.92 9.39
CA SER A 246 -3.31 0.22 9.37
C SER A 246 -2.37 0.74 10.46
N ALA A 247 -2.27 2.06 10.63
CA ALA A 247 -1.48 2.63 11.72
C ALA A 247 -1.97 2.13 13.09
N ARG A 248 -3.29 2.12 13.31
CA ARG A 248 -3.92 1.60 14.54
C ARG A 248 -3.66 0.12 14.76
N ALA A 249 -3.86 -0.71 13.75
CA ALA A 249 -3.61 -2.14 13.83
C ALA A 249 -2.15 -2.45 14.16
N TRP A 250 -1.21 -1.66 13.63
CA TRP A 250 0.18 -1.72 14.04
C TRP A 250 0.36 -1.45 15.54
N PHE A 251 -0.27 -0.41 16.10
CA PHE A 251 -0.23 -0.16 17.56
C PHE A 251 -0.79 -1.32 18.35
N ASP A 252 -1.89 -1.92 17.89
CA ASP A 252 -2.45 -3.10 18.55
C ASP A 252 -1.44 -4.25 18.60
N GLY A 253 -0.81 -4.58 17.47
CA GLY A 253 0.25 -5.60 17.44
C GLY A 253 1.42 -5.27 18.34
N PHE A 254 1.87 -4.01 18.33
CA PHE A 254 3.01 -3.53 19.12
C PHE A 254 2.72 -3.59 20.64
N ILE A 255 1.56 -3.10 21.08
CA ILE A 255 1.15 -3.15 22.48
C ILE A 255 0.90 -4.59 22.92
N ALA A 256 0.29 -5.43 22.06
CA ALA A 256 0.05 -6.85 22.36
C ALA A 256 1.34 -7.62 22.67
N LYS A 257 2.44 -7.28 21.97
CA LYS A 257 3.75 -7.88 22.22
C LYS A 257 4.44 -7.33 23.46
N ASN A 258 4.50 -6.00 23.60
CA ASN A 258 5.45 -5.36 24.52
C ASN A 258 4.86 -4.98 25.88
N GLN A 259 3.53 -4.83 26.00
CA GLN A 259 2.92 -4.25 27.20
C GLN A 259 3.13 -5.12 28.45
N ASN A 260 3.12 -6.44 28.29
CA ASN A 260 3.29 -7.41 29.37
C ASN A 260 4.72 -7.96 29.49
N ASP A 261 5.66 -7.48 28.66
CA ASP A 261 7.06 -7.91 28.70
C ASP A 261 7.79 -7.25 29.89
N SER A 262 8.41 -8.04 30.78
CA SER A 262 9.10 -7.53 31.97
C SER A 262 10.33 -6.67 31.65
N ASP A 263 10.95 -6.89 30.48
CA ASP A 263 12.17 -6.19 30.09
C ASP A 263 11.86 -4.82 29.49
N VAL A 264 10.60 -4.58 29.11
CA VAL A 264 10.16 -3.28 28.61
C VAL A 264 9.71 -2.41 29.77
N TRP A 265 10.32 -1.24 29.91
CA TRP A 265 9.98 -0.24 30.93
C TRP A 265 8.90 0.74 30.44
N GLY A 266 8.98 1.14 29.18
CA GLY A 266 8.16 2.18 28.61
C GLY A 266 8.34 2.31 27.11
N TYR A 267 7.89 3.44 26.59
CA TYR A 267 7.92 3.72 25.17
C TYR A 267 8.41 5.12 24.87
N ARG A 268 9.16 5.23 23.78
CA ARG A 268 9.53 6.52 23.18
C ARG A 268 8.61 6.83 22.00
N TRP A 269 8.07 8.04 21.97
CA TRP A 269 7.33 8.55 20.83
C TRP A 269 8.28 8.96 19.71
N VAL A 270 8.05 8.42 18.52
CA VAL A 270 8.89 8.65 17.34
C VAL A 270 8.04 9.23 16.21
N LEU A 271 8.40 10.42 15.74
CA LEU A 271 7.74 11.04 14.58
C LEU A 271 7.96 10.22 13.31
N SER A 272 6.95 10.20 12.43
CA SER A 272 7.11 9.67 11.08
C SER A 272 8.05 10.57 10.26
N SER A 273 8.75 10.03 9.26
CA SER A 273 9.51 10.86 8.31
C SER A 273 8.59 11.81 7.52
N ARG A 274 7.33 11.43 7.29
CA ARG A 274 6.31 12.30 6.68
C ARG A 274 5.76 13.35 7.64
N HIS A 275 6.04 13.25 8.93
CA HIS A 275 5.62 14.28 9.89
C HIS A 275 6.32 15.62 9.61
N ALA A 276 7.51 15.58 9.01
CA ALA A 276 8.19 16.78 8.52
C ALA A 276 7.41 17.55 7.44
N LEU A 277 6.39 16.92 6.82
CA LEU A 277 5.56 17.52 5.77
C LEU A 277 4.24 18.09 6.29
N VAL A 278 3.89 17.86 7.56
CA VAL A 278 2.69 18.42 8.18
C VAL A 278 3.05 19.65 9.03
N PRO A 279 2.13 20.63 9.19
CA PRO A 279 2.32 21.71 10.13
C PRO A 279 2.56 21.19 11.55
N PHE A 280 3.20 22.01 12.38
CA PHE A 280 3.47 21.68 13.78
C PHE A 280 2.17 21.31 14.51
N ASP A 281 2.17 20.17 15.19
CA ASP A 281 0.99 19.65 15.88
C ASP A 281 1.34 18.92 17.19
N GLN A 282 0.35 18.21 17.74
CA GLN A 282 0.48 17.51 19.03
C GLN A 282 1.48 16.37 19.04
N CYS A 283 1.74 15.73 17.89
CA CYS A 283 2.77 14.70 17.82
C CYS A 283 4.15 15.30 18.06
N ASP A 284 4.41 16.53 17.63
CA ASP A 284 5.67 17.22 17.90
C ASP A 284 5.87 17.41 19.41
N VAL A 285 4.81 17.80 20.12
CA VAL A 285 4.82 17.89 21.58
C VAL A 285 5.05 16.53 22.20
N CYS A 286 4.32 15.49 21.78
CA CYS A 286 4.50 14.12 22.29
C CYS A 286 5.90 13.54 22.02
N ALA A 287 6.53 13.90 20.92
CA ALA A 287 7.87 13.43 20.57
C ALA A 287 8.98 14.13 21.35
N ASN A 288 8.77 15.38 21.76
CA ASN A 288 9.84 16.24 22.27
C ASN A 288 9.69 16.63 23.74
N MET A 289 8.49 16.56 24.32
CA MET A 289 8.30 16.88 25.73
C MET A 289 9.08 15.91 26.62
N ASN A 290 9.63 16.42 27.72
CA ASN A 290 10.29 15.59 28.72
C ASN A 290 9.39 15.51 29.96
N VAL A 291 8.90 14.31 30.27
CA VAL A 291 8.06 14.06 31.46
C VAL A 291 8.85 13.42 32.61
N GLY A 292 10.17 13.62 32.64
CA GLY A 292 11.08 13.14 33.69
C GLY A 292 12.12 12.11 33.22
N PHE A 293 11.90 11.48 32.06
CA PHE A 293 12.67 10.31 31.58
C PHE A 293 13.43 10.57 30.27
N GLY A 294 13.45 11.82 29.81
CA GLY A 294 14.01 12.22 28.52
C GLY A 294 12.93 12.59 27.50
N LYS A 295 13.38 13.11 26.35
CA LYS A 295 12.49 13.61 25.29
C LYS A 295 11.63 12.49 24.71
N GLY A 296 10.32 12.65 24.79
CA GLY A 296 9.33 11.73 24.25
C GLY A 296 9.30 10.36 24.92
N VAL A 297 9.91 10.19 26.10
CA VAL A 297 9.95 8.91 26.82
C VAL A 297 8.86 8.86 27.88
N TYR A 298 8.02 7.83 27.80
CA TYR A 298 6.85 7.63 28.66
C TYR A 298 6.89 6.25 29.32
N PRO A 299 6.52 6.12 30.61
CA PRO A 299 6.35 4.80 31.22
C PRO A 299 5.10 4.11 30.64
N LYS A 300 5.09 2.77 30.67
CA LYS A 300 4.03 1.91 30.09
C LYS A 300 2.58 2.24 30.47
N ASN A 301 2.35 2.97 31.56
CA ASN A 301 1.04 3.32 32.08
C ASN A 301 0.66 4.80 31.87
N LYS A 302 1.53 5.61 31.25
CA LYS A 302 1.37 7.06 31.06
C LYS A 302 1.77 7.49 29.66
N VAL A 303 1.30 6.75 28.66
CA VAL A 303 1.59 7.02 27.24
C VAL A 303 0.45 7.86 26.68
N PRO A 304 0.72 8.94 25.94
CA PRO A 304 -0.32 9.63 25.18
C PRO A 304 -0.93 8.70 24.14
N SER A 305 -2.21 8.86 23.80
CA SER A 305 -2.85 8.01 22.80
C SER A 305 -2.30 8.25 21.39
N ILE A 306 -2.24 7.21 20.57
CA ILE A 306 -1.99 7.29 19.13
C ILE A 306 -3.20 6.70 18.41
N PRO A 307 -3.73 7.33 17.33
CA PRO A 307 -3.23 8.51 16.62
C PRO A 307 -3.69 9.85 17.20
N ARG A 308 -2.84 10.89 17.17
CA ARG A 308 -3.17 12.26 17.64
C ARG A 308 -3.93 13.11 16.63
N HIS A 309 -3.85 12.77 15.35
CA HIS A 309 -4.42 13.54 14.25
C HIS A 309 -4.73 12.60 13.08
N PRO A 310 -5.58 13.00 12.12
CA PRO A 310 -5.84 12.17 10.95
C PRO A 310 -4.54 11.94 10.17
N HIS A 311 -4.39 10.75 9.61
CA HIS A 311 -3.16 10.31 8.91
C HIS A 311 -1.90 10.27 9.78
N CYS A 312 -2.01 10.28 11.11
CA CYS A 312 -0.87 10.09 11.99
C CYS A 312 -0.21 8.74 11.72
N MET A 313 1.09 8.78 11.39
CA MET A 313 1.95 7.62 11.20
C MET A 313 3.13 7.67 12.20
N CYS A 314 3.00 8.45 13.28
CA CYS A 314 3.94 8.51 14.40
C CYS A 314 3.77 7.28 15.26
N MET A 315 4.83 6.85 15.93
CA MET A 315 5.01 5.47 16.39
C MET A 315 5.62 5.40 17.78
N LEU A 316 5.60 4.20 18.37
CA LEU A 316 6.26 3.90 19.64
C LEU A 316 7.49 3.03 19.43
N GLN A 317 8.56 3.34 20.14
CA GLN A 317 9.76 2.52 20.25
C GLN A 317 9.88 1.99 21.67
N VAL A 318 10.26 0.73 21.82
CA VAL A 318 10.52 0.10 23.12
C VAL A 318 11.67 0.81 23.84
N ILE A 319 11.49 1.07 25.13
CA ILE A 319 12.55 1.46 26.06
C ILE A 319 12.67 0.37 27.12
N TYR A 320 13.87 -0.19 27.28
CA TYR A 320 14.14 -1.29 28.21
C TYR A 320 14.46 -0.78 29.62
N VAL A 321 14.30 -1.66 30.62
CA VAL A 321 14.50 -1.31 32.05
C VAL A 321 15.89 -0.72 32.34
N TRP A 322 16.92 -1.17 31.64
CA TRP A 322 18.29 -0.68 31.82
C TRP A 322 18.59 0.65 31.11
N GLU A 323 17.68 1.17 30.27
CA GLU A 323 17.85 2.46 29.59
C GLU A 323 17.37 3.65 30.43
N VAL A 324 16.69 3.38 31.56
CA VAL A 324 16.10 4.41 32.43
C VAL A 324 16.66 4.27 33.83
N LYS A 325 16.92 5.41 34.49
CA LYS A 325 17.38 5.43 35.87
C LYS A 325 16.22 5.19 36.83
N ALA A 326 16.42 4.33 37.82
CA ALA A 326 15.37 3.89 38.74
C ALA A 326 14.84 4.99 39.68
N ASP A 327 15.55 6.11 39.81
CA ASP A 327 15.26 7.23 40.71
C ASP A 327 14.40 8.35 40.07
N GLN A 328 14.03 8.20 38.80
CA GLN A 328 13.24 9.20 38.08
C GLN A 328 11.73 9.01 38.31
N GLU A 329 11.04 10.10 38.61
CA GLU A 329 9.57 10.12 38.76
C GLU A 329 8.88 10.76 37.55
N PHE A 330 7.64 10.33 37.29
CA PHE A 330 6.80 10.89 36.24
C PHE A 330 6.36 12.33 36.58
N GLN A 331 6.75 13.28 35.75
CA GLN A 331 6.56 14.72 35.97
C GLN A 331 5.88 15.35 34.74
N PRO A 332 4.55 15.29 34.61
CA PRO A 332 3.83 15.80 33.44
C PRO A 332 3.98 17.32 33.28
N LYS A 333 4.19 18.05 34.38
CA LYS A 333 4.42 19.50 34.36
C LYS A 333 5.71 19.90 33.63
N LYS A 334 6.72 19.03 33.56
CA LYS A 334 7.96 19.30 32.80
C LYS A 334 7.73 19.38 31.29
N ALA A 335 6.58 18.93 30.78
CA ALA A 335 6.18 19.18 29.40
C ALA A 335 6.15 20.67 29.06
N ARG A 336 5.89 21.53 30.05
CA ARG A 336 5.91 23.00 29.89
C ARG A 336 7.25 23.52 29.42
N GLU A 337 8.37 22.93 29.85
CA GLU A 337 9.71 23.35 29.41
C GLU A 337 9.84 23.32 27.88
N TYR A 338 9.25 22.31 27.24
CA TYR A 338 9.22 22.23 25.78
C TYR A 338 8.24 23.24 25.18
N ILE A 339 7.03 23.35 25.74
CA ILE A 339 5.98 24.24 25.23
C ILE A 339 6.40 25.71 25.32
N ASP A 340 7.02 26.11 26.43
CA ASP A 340 7.49 27.47 26.69
C ASP A 340 8.67 27.85 25.77
N ALA A 341 9.47 26.87 25.37
CA ALA A 341 10.57 27.06 24.41
C ALA A 341 10.10 27.18 22.94
N LEU A 342 8.82 26.91 22.65
CA LEU A 342 8.30 27.07 21.29
C LEU A 342 8.13 28.55 20.92
N PRO A 343 8.45 28.95 19.68
CA PRO A 343 8.07 30.26 19.17
C PRO A 343 6.56 30.49 19.28
N GLU A 344 6.16 31.75 19.50
CA GLU A 344 4.76 32.13 19.67
C GLU A 344 3.85 31.61 18.54
N GLY A 345 4.32 31.65 17.29
CA GLY A 345 3.59 31.09 16.14
C GLY A 345 3.28 29.60 16.26
N LYS A 346 4.16 28.80 16.88
CA LYS A 346 3.92 27.37 17.14
C LYS A 346 2.99 27.15 18.33
N GLN A 347 3.09 27.98 19.37
CA GLN A 347 2.13 27.96 20.48
C GLN A 347 0.71 28.30 20.01
N GLN A 348 0.58 29.27 19.10
CA GLN A 348 -0.70 29.61 18.47
C GLN A 348 -1.24 28.49 17.57
N GLN A 349 -0.38 27.73 16.87
CA GLN A 349 -0.80 26.53 16.12
C GLN A 349 -1.29 25.42 17.06
N LEU A 350 -0.70 25.30 18.25
CA LEU A 350 -1.02 24.27 19.23
C LEU A 350 -2.33 24.54 20.01
N PHE A 351 -2.50 25.77 20.51
CA PHE A 351 -3.61 26.15 21.40
C PHE A 351 -4.65 27.06 20.74
N GLY A 352 -4.32 27.69 19.60
CA GLY A 352 -5.08 28.82 19.06
C GLY A 352 -4.81 30.12 19.85
N LYS A 353 -5.18 31.28 19.29
CA LYS A 353 -4.93 32.60 19.90
C LYS A 353 -5.45 32.71 21.34
N ALA A 354 -6.73 32.40 21.56
CA ALA A 354 -7.35 32.41 22.89
C ALA A 354 -6.74 31.38 23.85
N GLY A 355 -6.26 30.24 23.33
CA GLY A 355 -5.61 29.21 24.14
C GLY A 355 -4.23 29.61 24.62
N VAL A 356 -3.47 30.36 23.80
CA VAL A 356 -2.17 30.94 24.19
C VAL A 356 -2.36 31.98 25.30
N GLU A 357 -3.35 32.86 25.19
CA GLU A 357 -3.69 33.81 26.25
C GLU A 357 -4.04 33.10 27.56
N ALA A 358 -4.90 32.07 27.49
CA ALA A 358 -5.25 31.26 28.65
C ALA A 358 -4.03 30.55 29.26
N TYR A 359 -3.11 30.05 28.42
CA TYR A 359 -1.88 29.41 28.85
C TYR A 359 -0.96 30.38 29.63
N HIS A 360 -0.77 31.59 29.11
CA HIS A 360 0.01 32.63 29.78
C HIS A 360 -0.62 33.12 31.08
N LEU A 361 -1.95 33.06 31.21
CA LEU A 361 -2.69 33.32 32.45
C LEU A 361 -2.60 32.17 33.47
N GLY A 362 -1.81 31.13 33.19
CA GLY A 362 -1.54 30.03 34.11
C GLY A 362 -2.46 28.82 33.95
N SER A 363 -3.27 28.78 32.88
CA SER A 363 -4.10 27.60 32.60
C SER A 363 -3.25 26.35 32.38
N ASP A 364 -3.83 25.19 32.67
CA ASP A 364 -3.13 23.93 32.47
C ASP A 364 -3.07 23.54 31.00
N TRP A 365 -1.87 23.24 30.50
CA TRP A 365 -1.66 22.93 29.08
C TRP A 365 -2.50 21.72 28.64
N GLU A 366 -2.65 20.73 29.52
CA GLU A 366 -3.44 19.52 29.27
C GLU A 366 -4.93 19.82 29.04
N LYS A 367 -5.46 20.91 29.63
CA LYS A 367 -6.87 21.29 29.49
C LYS A 367 -7.14 22.13 28.25
N ILE A 368 -6.16 22.92 27.84
CA ILE A 368 -6.28 23.83 26.68
C ILE A 368 -5.88 23.13 25.37
N LEU A 369 -5.10 22.04 25.45
CA LEU A 369 -4.69 21.28 24.29
C LEU A 369 -5.88 20.52 23.71
N ARG A 370 -6.30 20.92 22.50
CA ARG A 370 -7.51 20.37 21.85
C ARG A 370 -7.39 18.86 21.65
N GLY A 371 -8.35 18.08 22.11
CA GLY A 371 -8.31 16.61 21.91
C GLY A 371 -7.23 15.90 22.72
N TRP A 372 -6.63 16.55 23.72
CA TRP A 372 -5.82 15.88 24.73
C TRP A 372 -6.69 15.01 25.63
N ASP A 373 -6.33 13.74 25.73
CA ASP A 373 -7.02 12.69 26.47
C ASP A 373 -6.19 12.18 27.66
N GLY A 374 -5.08 12.85 27.96
CA GLY A 374 -4.21 12.54 29.09
C GLY A 374 -3.22 11.42 28.84
N PHE A 375 -2.49 11.10 29.90
CA PHE A 375 -1.51 10.02 29.93
C PHE A 375 -2.14 8.72 30.43
N ASN A 376 -2.25 7.73 29.56
CA ASN A 376 -3.02 6.52 29.80
C ASN A 376 -2.18 5.26 29.63
N LYS A 377 -2.67 4.14 30.18
CA LYS A 377 -2.14 2.82 29.87
C LYS A 377 -2.66 2.40 28.49
N PRO A 378 -1.79 2.28 27.46
CA PRO A 378 -2.22 1.83 26.14
C PRO A 378 -2.78 0.42 26.24
N GLN A 379 -3.86 0.19 25.50
CA GLN A 379 -4.54 -1.10 25.40
C GLN A 379 -4.47 -1.56 23.95
N SER A 380 -4.31 -2.87 23.76
CA SER A 380 -4.42 -3.51 22.45
C SER A 380 -5.76 -4.22 22.36
N ARG A 381 -6.41 -4.12 21.20
CA ARG A 381 -7.54 -5.01 20.83
C ARG A 381 -7.09 -6.46 20.65
N LEU A 382 -5.82 -6.65 20.31
CA LEU A 382 -5.25 -7.95 19.99
C LEU A 382 -4.60 -8.57 21.21
N ASN A 383 -4.86 -9.86 21.41
CA ASN A 383 -4.19 -10.64 22.42
C ASN A 383 -2.89 -11.24 21.85
N LYS A 384 -1.84 -11.33 22.67
CA LYS A 384 -0.59 -12.00 22.31
C LYS A 384 -0.82 -13.40 21.73
N LYS A 385 -1.78 -14.16 22.31
CA LYS A 385 -2.15 -15.52 21.88
C LYS A 385 -2.65 -15.61 20.44
N TYR A 386 -3.14 -14.51 19.87
CA TYR A 386 -3.58 -14.49 18.47
C TYR A 386 -2.40 -14.62 17.50
N PHE A 387 -1.18 -14.38 17.97
CA PHE A 387 0.05 -14.40 17.17
C PHE A 387 0.98 -15.59 17.51
N ASP A 388 0.61 -16.45 18.46
CA ASP A 388 1.46 -17.57 18.89
C ASP A 388 1.56 -18.66 17.81
N LYS A 389 2.74 -19.28 17.71
CA LYS A 389 3.04 -20.38 16.78
C LYS A 389 2.45 -21.69 17.32
N HIS A 390 2.07 -22.60 16.42
CA HIS A 390 1.99 -24.03 16.78
C HIS A 390 3.34 -24.43 17.39
N ASP A 391 3.33 -24.89 18.64
CA ASP A 391 4.42 -25.70 19.18
C ASP A 391 4.23 -27.10 18.57
N PRO A 392 5.11 -27.59 17.69
CA PRO A 392 4.97 -28.91 17.10
C PRO A 392 5.22 -30.05 18.10
N HIS A 393 5.68 -29.73 19.32
CA HIS A 393 6.11 -30.72 20.31
C HIS A 393 5.16 -30.92 21.49
N ASN A 394 3.95 -30.33 21.45
CA ASN A 394 2.97 -30.49 22.53
C ASN A 394 1.53 -30.60 22.02
N ALA A 395 1.30 -31.43 21.00
CA ALA A 395 -0.05 -31.91 20.68
C ALA A 395 -0.31 -33.18 21.51
N GLY A 396 -1.03 -33.01 22.62
CA GLY A 396 -1.61 -34.14 23.33
C GLY A 396 -2.62 -34.86 22.44
N GLU A 397 -2.63 -36.19 22.51
CA GLU A 397 -3.60 -37.07 21.86
C GLU A 397 -5.03 -36.60 22.19
N GLY A 398 -5.72 -35.99 21.21
CA GLY A 398 -7.06 -35.49 21.43
C GLY A 398 -7.78 -34.95 20.21
N ASP A 399 -7.09 -34.32 19.26
CA ASP A 399 -7.75 -33.64 18.13
C ASP A 399 -7.18 -34.09 16.78
N ILE A 400 -7.49 -35.33 16.39
CA ILE A 400 -7.49 -35.77 14.99
C ILE A 400 -8.92 -35.62 14.50
N ILE A 401 -9.18 -34.64 13.63
CA ILE A 401 -10.41 -34.60 12.84
C ILE A 401 -10.02 -34.69 11.35
N ASN A 402 -10.58 -35.73 10.71
CA ASN A 402 -10.31 -36.24 9.38
C ASN A 402 -10.22 -35.19 8.26
N LEU A 403 -9.12 -35.29 7.50
CA LEU A 403 -8.88 -34.65 6.21
C LEU A 403 -9.29 -35.59 5.06
N GLU A 404 -10.59 -35.83 4.88
CA GLU A 404 -11.12 -36.47 3.67
C GLU A 404 -12.31 -35.65 3.18
N GLY A 405 -12.10 -34.83 2.14
CA GLY A 405 -13.19 -34.07 1.52
C GLY A 405 -12.81 -32.80 0.75
N VAL A 406 -11.55 -32.37 0.73
CA VAL A 406 -11.14 -31.12 0.04
C VAL A 406 -10.54 -31.37 -1.36
N GLU A 407 -10.20 -32.61 -1.71
CA GLU A 407 -9.51 -32.90 -2.99
C GLU A 407 -10.39 -32.83 -4.25
N SER A 408 -11.72 -32.77 -4.16
CA SER A 408 -12.59 -32.91 -5.34
C SER A 408 -13.13 -31.60 -5.93
N LEU A 409 -12.76 -30.42 -5.41
CA LEU A 409 -13.18 -29.12 -5.96
C LEU A 409 -12.02 -28.31 -6.57
N GLU A 410 -10.77 -28.60 -6.20
CA GLU A 410 -9.59 -27.95 -6.80
C GLU A 410 -9.26 -28.47 -8.22
N SER A 411 -9.75 -29.66 -8.60
CA SER A 411 -9.45 -30.26 -9.91
C SER A 411 -10.33 -29.77 -11.07
N LEU A 412 -11.29 -28.86 -10.84
CA LEU A 412 -12.23 -28.39 -11.87
C LEU A 412 -12.24 -26.87 -12.12
N GLU A 413 -11.54 -26.06 -11.30
CA GLU A 413 -11.37 -24.62 -11.55
C GLU A 413 -9.95 -24.23 -12.03
N GLN A 414 -9.15 -25.20 -12.49
CA GLN A 414 -7.79 -24.98 -13.01
C GLN A 414 -7.71 -24.38 -14.43
N SER A 415 -8.70 -23.58 -14.85
CA SER A 415 -8.55 -22.82 -16.10
C SER A 415 -9.19 -21.44 -16.03
N LYS A 416 -8.35 -20.40 -16.28
CA LYS A 416 -8.69 -19.02 -16.73
C LYS A 416 -8.50 -17.84 -15.76
N LYS A 417 -7.39 -17.72 -15.02
CA LYS A 417 -6.84 -16.42 -14.57
C LYS A 417 -5.31 -16.40 -14.72
N ARG A 418 -4.69 -15.33 -15.23
CA ARG A 418 -3.25 -15.34 -15.63
C ARG A 418 -2.24 -14.92 -14.54
N ASP A 419 -2.69 -14.63 -13.31
CA ASP A 419 -1.81 -14.08 -12.25
C ASP A 419 -1.89 -14.83 -10.89
N HIS A 420 -2.42 -16.04 -10.91
CA HIS A 420 -2.35 -16.95 -9.78
C HIS A 420 -1.06 -17.77 -9.86
N LYS A 421 -0.58 -18.22 -8.68
CA LYS A 421 0.58 -19.09 -8.61
C LYS A 421 0.23 -20.45 -9.22
N ILE A 422 1.00 -20.87 -10.19
CA ILE A 422 0.92 -22.18 -10.83
C ILE A 422 1.86 -23.12 -10.08
N PHE A 423 1.36 -24.25 -9.62
CA PHE A 423 2.21 -25.27 -9.02
C PHE A 423 2.94 -26.07 -10.11
N ILE A 424 4.23 -26.31 -9.90
CA ILE A 424 5.07 -27.06 -10.84
C ILE A 424 4.68 -28.54 -10.76
N THR A 425 4.51 -29.16 -11.93
CA THR A 425 4.23 -30.59 -12.06
C THR A 425 5.43 -31.31 -12.66
N ASP A 426 5.56 -32.62 -12.46
CA ASP A 426 6.61 -33.42 -13.13
C ASP A 426 6.53 -33.29 -14.66
N ILE A 427 5.31 -33.25 -15.20
CA ILE A 427 5.06 -33.02 -16.63
C ILE A 427 5.64 -31.67 -17.09
N ALA A 428 5.54 -30.61 -16.27
CA ALA A 428 6.09 -29.30 -16.62
C ALA A 428 7.63 -29.31 -16.64
N ILE A 429 8.26 -30.10 -15.76
CA ILE A 429 9.72 -30.29 -15.74
C ILE A 429 10.18 -31.10 -16.96
N ASP A 430 9.48 -32.20 -17.27
CA ASP A 430 9.84 -33.08 -18.39
C ASP A 430 9.65 -32.40 -19.76
N LYS A 431 8.73 -31.43 -19.84
CA LYS A 431 8.43 -30.67 -21.08
C LYS A 431 9.33 -29.45 -21.30
N VAL A 432 10.22 -29.12 -20.36
CA VAL A 432 11.19 -28.04 -20.55
C VAL A 432 11.97 -28.31 -21.84
N GLY A 433 11.81 -27.45 -22.85
CA GLY A 433 12.41 -27.62 -24.16
C GLY A 433 13.85 -27.11 -24.24
N LEU A 434 14.57 -27.53 -25.28
CA LEU A 434 15.83 -26.90 -25.66
C LEU A 434 15.60 -25.47 -26.16
N VAL A 435 16.55 -24.57 -25.89
CA VAL A 435 16.53 -23.19 -26.40
C VAL A 435 17.77 -22.94 -27.24
N GLU A 436 17.57 -22.35 -28.42
CA GLU A 436 18.66 -21.89 -29.27
C GLU A 436 19.31 -20.65 -28.66
N VAL A 437 20.64 -20.68 -28.54
CA VAL A 437 21.45 -19.60 -27.97
C VAL A 437 22.69 -19.43 -28.82
N ASP A 438 22.93 -18.21 -29.31
CA ASP A 438 24.12 -17.90 -30.10
C ASP A 438 25.42 -18.13 -29.29
N GLY A 439 26.32 -18.91 -29.88
CA GLY A 439 27.61 -19.29 -29.30
C GLY A 439 27.59 -20.47 -28.31
N PHE A 440 26.45 -21.15 -28.11
CA PHE A 440 26.38 -22.40 -27.34
C PHE A 440 26.52 -23.62 -28.26
N SER A 441 27.34 -24.58 -27.85
CA SER A 441 27.39 -25.91 -28.47
C SER A 441 26.13 -26.74 -28.12
N GLU A 442 25.88 -27.82 -28.87
CA GLU A 442 24.76 -28.73 -28.58
C GLU A 442 24.81 -29.31 -27.17
N GLU A 443 26.01 -29.63 -26.67
CA GLU A 443 26.21 -30.08 -25.29
C GLU A 443 25.82 -29.02 -24.27
N GLN A 444 26.21 -27.75 -24.50
CA GLN A 444 25.84 -26.65 -23.60
C GLN A 444 24.34 -26.34 -23.64
N LYS A 445 23.65 -26.57 -24.76
CA LYS A 445 22.19 -26.43 -24.85
C LYS A 445 21.47 -27.48 -24.00
N ILE A 446 21.98 -28.72 -23.99
CA ILE A 446 21.47 -29.79 -23.13
C ILE A 446 21.70 -29.44 -21.65
N LEU A 447 22.92 -29.01 -21.29
CA LEU A 447 23.22 -28.59 -19.91
C LEU A 447 22.37 -27.40 -19.46
N LEU A 448 22.05 -26.46 -20.36
CA LEU A 448 21.14 -25.35 -20.08
C LEU A 448 19.73 -25.86 -19.78
N GLN A 449 19.20 -26.78 -20.58
CA GLN A 449 17.90 -27.41 -20.36
C GLN A 449 17.86 -28.15 -19.01
N GLU A 450 18.89 -28.92 -18.68
CA GLU A 450 19.02 -29.60 -17.38
C GLU A 450 19.06 -28.60 -16.22
N ALA A 451 19.71 -27.44 -16.40
CA ALA A 451 19.74 -26.38 -15.40
C ALA A 451 18.35 -25.76 -15.16
N HIS A 452 17.54 -25.54 -16.20
CA HIS A 452 16.13 -25.12 -16.07
C HIS A 452 15.29 -26.16 -15.33
N GLN A 453 15.43 -27.43 -15.70
CA GLN A 453 14.74 -28.55 -15.03
C GLN A 453 15.14 -28.64 -13.55
N SER A 454 16.43 -28.46 -13.25
CA SER A 454 16.95 -28.44 -11.88
C SER A 454 16.35 -27.29 -11.06
N VAL A 455 16.24 -26.08 -11.63
CA VAL A 455 15.60 -24.93 -10.96
C VAL A 455 14.12 -25.23 -10.68
N LEU A 456 13.37 -25.75 -11.67
CA LEU A 456 11.97 -26.11 -11.46
C LEU A 456 11.80 -27.24 -10.43
N LYS A 457 12.66 -28.24 -10.44
CA LYS A 457 12.64 -29.35 -9.48
C LYS A 457 12.89 -28.85 -8.06
N THR A 458 13.90 -28.00 -7.86
CA THR A 458 14.15 -27.35 -6.56
C THR A 458 12.99 -26.46 -6.15
N ALA A 459 12.43 -25.67 -7.07
CA ALA A 459 11.27 -24.85 -6.79
C ALA A 459 10.08 -25.71 -6.34
N LYS A 460 9.79 -26.81 -7.05
CA LYS A 460 8.72 -27.76 -6.74
C LYS A 460 8.92 -28.41 -5.36
N ASP A 461 10.04 -29.11 -5.21
CA ASP A 461 10.28 -30.02 -4.08
C ASP A 461 10.67 -29.28 -2.80
N HIS A 462 11.36 -28.14 -2.93
CA HIS A 462 11.99 -27.45 -1.80
C HIS A 462 11.53 -26.00 -1.62
N ASN A 463 10.80 -25.40 -2.56
CA ASN A 463 10.30 -24.03 -2.43
C ASN A 463 8.80 -23.83 -2.71
N LYS A 464 8.01 -24.91 -2.65
CA LYS A 464 6.55 -24.88 -2.86
C LYS A 464 6.16 -24.22 -4.19
N SER A 465 6.95 -24.39 -5.24
CA SER A 465 6.81 -23.70 -6.55
C SER A 465 6.96 -22.17 -6.50
N ASN A 466 7.59 -21.60 -5.46
CA ASN A 466 8.06 -20.21 -5.47
C ASN A 466 9.35 -20.07 -6.27
N GLU A 467 9.77 -18.82 -6.50
CA GLU A 467 10.96 -18.48 -7.28
C GLU A 467 12.24 -19.07 -6.64
N VAL A 468 13.07 -19.68 -7.47
CA VAL A 468 14.41 -20.17 -7.15
C VAL A 468 15.33 -19.60 -8.22
N LEU A 469 16.42 -18.95 -7.80
CA LEU A 469 17.47 -18.48 -8.70
C LEU A 469 18.63 -19.46 -8.68
N GLY A 470 18.90 -20.10 -9.81
CA GLY A 470 20.15 -20.76 -10.09
C GLY A 470 21.16 -19.82 -10.74
N ILE A 471 22.35 -19.74 -10.17
CA ILE A 471 23.50 -19.04 -10.75
C ILE A 471 24.51 -20.10 -11.14
N TYR A 472 24.81 -20.19 -12.43
CA TYR A 472 25.74 -21.18 -13.00
C TYR A 472 26.90 -20.46 -13.69
N LYS A 473 28.09 -21.06 -13.67
CA LYS A 473 29.14 -20.72 -14.64
C LYS A 473 28.70 -21.12 -16.05
N VAL A 474 29.18 -20.41 -17.07
CA VAL A 474 28.85 -20.67 -18.48
C VAL A 474 29.32 -22.04 -18.98
N ASP A 475 30.29 -22.66 -18.30
CA ASP A 475 30.75 -24.03 -18.53
C ASP A 475 30.00 -25.07 -17.70
N PHE A 476 29.03 -24.65 -16.88
CA PHE A 476 28.23 -25.45 -15.96
C PHE A 476 29.02 -26.21 -14.88
N ALA A 477 30.32 -25.95 -14.72
CA ALA A 477 31.17 -26.65 -13.75
C ALA A 477 30.86 -26.29 -12.29
N GLU A 478 30.36 -25.07 -12.06
CA GLU A 478 29.99 -24.58 -10.73
C GLU A 478 28.63 -23.89 -10.77
N HIS A 479 27.81 -24.15 -9.74
CA HIS A 479 26.53 -23.48 -9.60
C HIS A 479 26.06 -23.40 -8.14
N VAL A 480 25.09 -22.53 -7.90
CA VAL A 480 24.40 -22.38 -6.62
C VAL A 480 22.95 -22.01 -6.87
N GLN A 481 22.04 -22.57 -6.07
CA GLN A 481 20.63 -22.23 -6.11
C GLN A 481 20.23 -21.48 -4.83
N VAL A 482 19.42 -20.44 -5.00
CA VAL A 482 18.96 -19.54 -3.94
C VAL A 482 17.44 -19.56 -3.90
N LEU A 483 16.87 -19.92 -2.75
CA LEU A 483 15.43 -19.97 -2.56
C LEU A 483 14.87 -18.54 -2.34
N GLY A 484 13.91 -18.16 -3.18
CA GLY A 484 13.22 -16.88 -3.12
C GLY A 484 11.80 -16.98 -2.54
N SER A 485 11.14 -15.84 -2.51
CA SER A 485 9.71 -15.69 -2.24
C SER A 485 8.88 -15.90 -3.51
N ARG A 486 7.60 -15.53 -3.52
CA ARG A 486 6.77 -15.62 -4.74
C ARG A 486 7.23 -14.63 -5.84
N ASN A 487 7.78 -13.48 -5.45
CA ASN A 487 8.02 -12.36 -6.36
C ASN A 487 9.45 -11.79 -6.26
N SER A 488 10.35 -12.48 -5.54
CA SER A 488 11.72 -11.99 -5.41
C SER A 488 12.66 -13.06 -4.87
N VAL A 489 13.90 -13.02 -5.34
CA VAL A 489 15.04 -13.79 -4.87
C VAL A 489 16.25 -12.87 -4.70
N ASN A 490 17.02 -13.03 -3.62
CA ASN A 490 18.17 -12.17 -3.32
C ASN A 490 19.45 -13.01 -3.15
N PRO A 491 20.32 -13.09 -4.17
CA PRO A 491 21.55 -13.87 -4.10
C PRO A 491 22.59 -13.27 -3.14
N GLY A 492 22.54 -11.97 -2.83
CA GLY A 492 23.49 -11.31 -1.93
C GLY A 492 23.40 -11.77 -0.46
N ARG A 493 22.34 -12.49 -0.09
CA ARG A 493 22.18 -13.10 1.24
C ARG A 493 22.69 -14.54 1.32
N ASN A 494 23.08 -15.15 0.20
CA ASN A 494 23.69 -16.47 0.16
C ASN A 494 25.22 -16.31 -0.05
N PRO A 495 26.06 -16.72 0.93
CA PRO A 495 27.51 -16.53 0.84
C PRO A 495 28.16 -17.17 -0.40
N GLN A 496 27.66 -18.33 -0.84
CA GLN A 496 28.17 -19.02 -2.03
C GLN A 496 27.77 -18.28 -3.30
N ALA A 497 26.51 -17.81 -3.40
CA ALA A 497 26.06 -16.98 -4.52
C ALA A 497 26.82 -15.66 -4.59
N PHE A 498 27.02 -14.99 -3.46
CA PHE A 498 27.83 -13.78 -3.40
C PHE A 498 29.27 -14.03 -3.86
N ALA A 499 29.90 -15.11 -3.37
CA ALA A 499 31.26 -15.48 -3.77
C ALA A 499 31.36 -15.78 -5.28
N LEU A 500 30.41 -16.56 -5.81
CA LEU A 500 30.38 -16.92 -7.23
C LEU A 500 30.23 -15.69 -8.12
N VAL A 501 29.34 -14.77 -7.77
CA VAL A 501 29.11 -13.52 -8.53
C VAL A 501 30.30 -12.58 -8.45
N SER A 502 30.85 -12.37 -7.25
CA SER A 502 31.95 -11.41 -7.03
C SER A 502 33.29 -11.85 -7.62
N THR A 503 33.51 -13.16 -7.79
CA THR A 503 34.75 -13.72 -8.35
C THR A 503 34.69 -13.98 -9.86
N SER A 504 33.51 -13.91 -10.47
CA SER A 504 33.32 -14.14 -11.90
C SER A 504 33.73 -12.96 -12.76
N ARG A 505 34.30 -13.23 -13.93
CA ARG A 505 34.62 -12.20 -14.94
C ARG A 505 33.37 -11.82 -15.73
N GLU A 506 33.51 -10.82 -16.60
CA GLU A 506 32.42 -10.41 -17.48
C GLU A 506 31.91 -11.59 -18.33
N ARG A 507 30.58 -11.71 -18.43
CA ARG A 507 29.88 -12.71 -19.24
C ARG A 507 30.30 -14.17 -18.93
N GLU A 508 30.58 -14.48 -17.68
CA GLU A 508 30.86 -15.85 -17.21
C GLU A 508 29.68 -16.55 -16.53
N LEU A 509 28.57 -15.84 -16.28
CA LEU A 509 27.45 -16.37 -15.49
C LEU A 509 26.15 -16.51 -16.27
N LEU A 510 25.39 -17.53 -15.90
CA LEU A 510 24.00 -17.78 -16.28
C LEU A 510 23.14 -17.56 -15.04
N TYR A 511 22.14 -16.68 -15.15
CA TYR A 511 21.11 -16.49 -14.15
C TYR A 511 19.84 -17.15 -14.68
N ILE A 512 19.34 -18.14 -13.94
CA ILE A 512 18.19 -18.94 -14.33
C ILE A 512 17.21 -18.95 -13.16
N HIS A 513 16.02 -18.38 -13.31
CA HIS A 513 14.99 -18.43 -12.27
C HIS A 513 13.63 -18.82 -12.80
N ASN A 514 12.74 -19.25 -11.90
CA ASN A 514 11.38 -19.57 -12.28
C ASN A 514 10.38 -18.49 -11.88
N HIS A 515 9.43 -18.19 -12.76
CA HIS A 515 8.28 -17.36 -12.43
C HIS A 515 7.12 -18.21 -11.96
N PRO A 516 6.59 -17.97 -10.73
CA PRO A 516 5.46 -18.73 -10.22
C PRO A 516 4.14 -18.56 -10.96
N ASN A 517 4.06 -17.66 -11.93
CA ASN A 517 2.93 -17.32 -12.80
C ASN A 517 3.34 -17.45 -14.28
N THR A 518 2.44 -17.15 -15.22
CA THR A 518 2.73 -17.26 -16.68
C THR A 518 3.49 -16.05 -17.25
N THR A 519 4.18 -15.28 -16.40
CA THR A 519 4.91 -14.07 -16.81
C THR A 519 6.27 -14.45 -17.39
N ASN A 520 6.68 -13.76 -18.46
CA ASN A 520 7.94 -14.04 -19.16
C ASN A 520 9.15 -13.43 -18.44
N LEU A 521 9.52 -12.19 -18.74
CA LEU A 521 10.57 -11.43 -18.05
C LEU A 521 9.89 -10.32 -17.24
N SER A 522 10.59 -9.74 -16.27
CA SER A 522 10.22 -8.50 -15.57
C SER A 522 11.20 -7.36 -15.90
N LEU A 523 10.83 -6.10 -15.59
CA LEU A 523 11.79 -4.99 -15.74
C LEU A 523 12.99 -5.13 -14.79
N ALA A 524 12.80 -5.77 -13.64
CA ALA A 524 13.87 -6.08 -12.69
C ALA A 524 14.87 -7.10 -13.26
N ASP A 525 14.40 -8.08 -14.04
CA ASP A 525 15.26 -9.06 -14.72
C ASP A 525 16.15 -8.38 -15.77
N ILE A 526 15.55 -7.53 -16.60
CA ILE A 526 16.27 -6.76 -17.63
C ILE A 526 17.28 -5.81 -16.97
N MET A 527 16.87 -5.11 -15.90
CA MET A 527 17.77 -4.23 -15.15
C MET A 527 18.94 -5.01 -14.56
N THR A 528 18.68 -6.16 -13.92
CA THR A 528 19.74 -7.03 -13.36
C THR A 528 20.68 -7.53 -14.45
N PHE A 529 20.15 -8.00 -15.57
CA PHE A 529 20.92 -8.45 -16.72
C PHE A 529 21.86 -7.36 -17.27
N ILE A 530 21.38 -6.12 -17.36
CA ILE A 530 22.17 -4.97 -17.85
C ILE A 530 23.22 -4.55 -16.81
N SER A 531 22.83 -4.43 -15.53
CA SER A 531 23.67 -3.88 -14.46
C SER A 531 24.83 -4.78 -14.07
N TYR A 532 24.70 -6.11 -14.18
CA TYR A 532 25.77 -7.04 -13.84
C TYR A 532 26.53 -7.48 -15.10
N GLY A 533 27.75 -6.98 -15.26
CA GLY A 533 28.64 -7.34 -16.37
C GLY A 533 28.99 -8.83 -16.43
N GLN A 534 28.97 -9.51 -15.27
CA GLN A 534 29.25 -10.94 -15.14
C GLN A 534 28.17 -11.83 -15.76
N ILE A 535 26.91 -11.36 -15.81
CA ILE A 535 25.80 -12.12 -16.37
C ILE A 535 25.91 -12.13 -17.90
N LYS A 536 26.10 -13.31 -18.49
CA LYS A 536 26.01 -13.54 -19.93
C LYS A 536 24.57 -13.82 -20.36
N ILE A 537 23.86 -14.66 -19.59
CA ILE A 537 22.48 -15.06 -19.88
C ILE A 537 21.61 -14.80 -18.65
N MET A 538 20.47 -14.15 -18.87
CA MET A 538 19.36 -14.09 -17.92
C MET A 538 18.22 -14.92 -18.51
N SER A 539 17.73 -15.90 -17.79
CA SER A 539 16.68 -16.80 -18.26
C SER A 539 15.62 -17.03 -17.21
N VAL A 540 14.37 -16.94 -17.66
CA VAL A 540 13.19 -17.27 -16.89
C VAL A 540 12.57 -18.54 -17.44
N VAL A 541 12.27 -19.50 -16.57
CA VAL A 541 11.43 -20.66 -16.87
C VAL A 541 10.10 -20.53 -16.12
N THR A 542 8.97 -20.47 -16.80
CA THR A 542 7.67 -20.43 -16.11
C THR A 542 7.43 -21.73 -15.35
N ASN A 543 6.57 -21.73 -14.34
CA ASN A 543 6.20 -22.97 -13.65
C ASN A 543 5.46 -24.00 -14.55
N GLN A 544 5.17 -23.65 -15.81
CA GLN A 544 4.64 -24.54 -16.84
C GLN A 544 5.71 -25.08 -17.80
N GLY A 545 6.98 -24.67 -17.64
CA GLY A 545 8.10 -25.14 -18.45
C GLY A 545 8.43 -24.28 -19.68
N GLU A 546 7.80 -23.11 -19.85
CA GLU A 546 8.15 -22.19 -20.95
C GLU A 546 9.39 -21.37 -20.60
N ILE A 547 10.37 -21.31 -21.49
CA ILE A 547 11.62 -20.56 -21.27
C ILE A 547 11.63 -19.26 -22.07
N TYR A 548 12.10 -18.20 -21.42
CA TYR A 548 12.39 -16.88 -21.98
C TYR A 548 13.81 -16.48 -21.57
N LEU A 549 14.66 -16.03 -22.49
CA LEU A 549 16.04 -15.66 -22.15
C LEU A 549 16.59 -14.47 -22.93
N LEU A 550 17.52 -13.77 -22.29
CA LEU A 550 18.35 -12.72 -22.87
C LEU A 550 19.81 -13.17 -22.84
N ASN A 551 20.49 -13.09 -23.98
CA ASN A 551 21.90 -13.48 -24.14
C ASN A 551 22.73 -12.28 -24.62
N LYS A 552 23.84 -12.00 -23.92
CA LYS A 552 24.85 -11.04 -24.39
C LYS A 552 25.69 -11.69 -25.47
N THR A 553 25.48 -11.25 -26.72
CA THR A 553 26.25 -11.69 -27.88
C THR A 553 27.66 -11.10 -27.88
N GLN A 554 28.49 -11.49 -28.83
CA GLN A 554 29.80 -10.86 -29.06
C GLN A 554 29.70 -9.36 -29.42
N LYS A 555 28.53 -8.91 -29.89
CA LYS A 555 28.27 -7.50 -30.26
C LYS A 555 27.69 -6.68 -29.10
N TYR A 556 27.58 -7.24 -27.90
CA TYR A 556 26.95 -6.57 -26.76
C TYR A 556 27.64 -5.23 -26.43
N ALA A 557 26.86 -4.16 -26.40
CA ALA A 557 27.33 -2.81 -26.12
C ALA A 557 26.57 -2.21 -24.92
N TYR A 558 27.22 -2.19 -23.75
CA TYR A 558 26.62 -1.74 -22.49
C TYR A 558 25.98 -0.35 -22.56
N ASN A 559 26.70 0.63 -23.13
CA ASN A 559 26.16 2.00 -23.22
C ASN A 559 24.92 2.08 -24.11
N ARG A 560 24.90 1.32 -25.22
CA ARG A 560 23.78 1.29 -26.15
C ARG A 560 22.56 0.60 -25.55
N ILE A 561 22.72 -0.56 -24.92
CA ILE A 561 21.59 -1.26 -24.30
C ILE A 561 21.03 -0.49 -23.10
N ARG A 562 21.89 0.20 -22.33
CA ARG A 562 21.47 1.05 -21.21
C ARG A 562 20.68 2.27 -21.69
N GLU A 563 21.10 2.90 -22.79
CA GLU A 563 20.36 4.00 -23.41
C GLU A 563 18.96 3.56 -23.86
N LEU A 564 18.89 2.45 -24.61
CA LEU A 564 17.62 1.87 -25.06
C LEU A 564 16.69 1.56 -23.88
N PHE A 565 17.21 0.88 -22.85
CA PHE A 565 16.43 0.56 -21.67
C PHE A 565 16.01 1.81 -20.89
N SER A 566 16.86 2.82 -20.75
CA SER A 566 16.51 4.06 -20.03
C SER A 566 15.37 4.83 -20.69
N ILE A 567 15.33 4.90 -22.02
CA ILE A 567 14.23 5.55 -22.75
C ILE A 567 12.90 4.82 -22.45
N ILE A 568 12.93 3.50 -22.50
CA ILE A 568 11.76 2.65 -22.28
C ILE A 568 11.32 2.70 -20.80
N TYR A 569 12.27 2.67 -19.88
CA TYR A 569 12.04 2.71 -18.44
C TYR A 569 11.48 4.07 -18.00
N ASN A 570 11.92 5.19 -18.60
CA ASN A 570 11.33 6.51 -18.32
C ASN A 570 9.86 6.57 -18.75
N LYS A 571 9.50 6.00 -19.92
CA LYS A 571 8.08 5.89 -20.31
C LYS A 571 7.27 5.04 -19.34
N TYR A 572 7.88 4.02 -18.73
CA TYR A 572 7.25 3.24 -17.66
C TYR A 572 7.10 4.06 -16.36
N GLU A 573 8.12 4.81 -15.93
CA GLU A 573 8.05 5.67 -14.73
C GLU A 573 7.08 6.85 -14.89
N ASP A 574 6.98 7.42 -16.09
CA ASP A 574 6.02 8.46 -16.45
C ASP A 574 4.60 7.91 -16.67
N GLU A 575 4.37 6.63 -16.37
CA GLU A 575 3.10 5.89 -16.53
C GLU A 575 2.54 5.91 -17.97
N VAL A 576 3.40 6.16 -18.97
CA VAL A 576 3.06 6.07 -20.40
C VAL A 576 2.98 4.61 -20.85
N TYR A 577 3.87 3.75 -20.33
CA TYR A 577 3.86 2.31 -20.58
C TYR A 577 3.52 1.52 -19.31
N THR A 578 2.70 0.49 -19.48
CA THR A 578 2.63 -0.63 -18.53
C THR A 578 3.95 -1.42 -18.53
N GLU A 579 4.22 -2.19 -17.48
CA GLU A 579 5.43 -3.03 -17.41
C GLU A 579 5.54 -3.96 -18.62
N ARG A 580 4.40 -4.53 -19.05
CA ARG A 580 4.33 -5.42 -20.21
C ARG A 580 4.67 -4.71 -21.52
N GLU A 581 4.17 -3.50 -21.72
CA GLU A 581 4.48 -2.70 -22.92
C GLU A 581 5.96 -2.32 -22.96
N ALA A 582 6.52 -1.93 -21.82
CA ALA A 582 7.94 -1.64 -21.68
C ALA A 582 8.82 -2.87 -22.02
N ILE A 583 8.48 -4.04 -21.51
CA ILE A 583 9.21 -5.29 -21.81
C ILE A 583 9.08 -5.64 -23.29
N ASN A 584 7.88 -5.56 -23.87
CA ASN A 584 7.69 -5.84 -25.29
C ASN A 584 8.48 -4.88 -26.19
N GLU A 585 8.52 -3.59 -25.86
CA GLU A 585 9.35 -2.62 -26.58
C GLU A 585 10.84 -2.92 -26.40
N PHE A 586 11.29 -3.27 -25.19
CA PHE A 586 12.68 -3.64 -24.97
C PHE A 586 13.07 -4.85 -25.82
N LEU A 587 12.26 -5.89 -25.81
CA LEU A 587 12.51 -7.11 -26.59
C LEU A 587 12.55 -6.84 -28.10
N SER A 588 11.79 -5.86 -28.61
CA SER A 588 11.81 -5.52 -30.04
C SER A 588 13.06 -4.73 -30.47
N VAL A 589 13.72 -4.02 -29.55
CA VAL A 589 14.91 -3.20 -29.86
C VAL A 589 16.22 -3.74 -29.27
N CYS A 590 16.18 -4.75 -28.40
CA CYS A 590 17.36 -5.21 -27.64
C CYS A 590 18.52 -5.72 -28.53
N SER A 591 18.22 -6.21 -29.74
CA SER A 591 19.22 -6.61 -30.72
C SER A 591 20.14 -5.47 -31.17
N GLU A 592 19.67 -4.22 -31.14
CA GLU A 592 20.49 -3.04 -31.44
C GLU A 592 21.61 -2.82 -30.41
N GLY A 593 21.41 -3.29 -29.18
CA GLY A 593 22.43 -3.29 -28.12
C GLY A 593 23.27 -4.57 -28.08
N GLY A 594 23.13 -5.47 -29.07
CA GLY A 594 23.81 -6.76 -29.12
C GLY A 594 23.27 -7.79 -28.12
N VAL A 595 22.00 -7.68 -27.73
CA VAL A 595 21.29 -8.66 -26.91
C VAL A 595 20.42 -9.53 -27.80
N GLU A 596 20.57 -10.85 -27.69
CA GLU A 596 19.70 -11.83 -28.32
C GLU A 596 18.57 -12.21 -27.36
N TYR A 597 17.34 -12.29 -27.87
CA TYR A 597 16.19 -12.80 -27.12
C TYR A 597 15.78 -14.18 -27.66
N GLY A 598 15.80 -15.18 -26.78
CA GLY A 598 15.43 -16.56 -27.09
C GLY A 598 14.17 -16.98 -26.34
N LYS A 599 13.36 -17.86 -26.97
CA LYS A 599 12.19 -18.50 -26.35
C LYS A 599 12.17 -19.99 -26.71
N SER A 600 11.84 -20.88 -25.78
CA SER A 600 11.58 -22.29 -26.09
C SER A 600 10.35 -22.41 -27.01
N LYS A 601 10.41 -23.32 -27.99
CA LYS A 601 9.30 -23.62 -28.90
C LYS A 601 8.23 -24.50 -28.25
#